data_AF-A0A1A7Z3B9-F1
#
_entry.id   AF-A0A1A7Z3B9-F1
#
_cell.length_a   1.000
_cell.length_b   1.000
_cell.length_c   1.000
_cell.angle_alpha   90.00
_cell.angle_beta   90.00
_cell.angle_gamma   90.00
#
_symmetry.space_group_name_H-M   'P 1'
#
loop_
_entity.id
_entity.type
_entity.pdbx_description
1 polymer ?
#
loop_
_entity_poly.entity_id
_entity_poly.type
_entity_poly.pdbx_seq_one_letter_code
_entity_poly.pdbx_strand_id
1 'polypeptide(L)'
;RPPTPLYIPAKSGKDAETQIEEGELFDFDSEVQPVLELLVGKTIEQSLLEVLEEEELATLRAQQRAFRELRNNELAEVQRLQEQERRRKEEKERRIAQQKEMLRIEKETVEKITARVFSQQYLAGLLPAVFSSLRRDGFFYDPVERDIEMDFLPWLMAEVHNRLEERNSVRRLLDTMISEVGGKN
;
A
#
# COMPACT_ATOMS: atom_id res chain seq x y z
N ARG A 1 68.04 -108.39 -84.13
CA ARG A 1 67.97 -106.97 -84.55
C ARG A 1 66.83 -106.33 -83.78
N PRO A 2 67.03 -105.21 -83.06
CA PRO A 2 65.91 -104.53 -82.38
C PRO A 2 64.96 -103.90 -83.41
N PRO A 3 63.66 -103.77 -83.11
CA PRO A 3 62.69 -103.15 -84.00
C PRO A 3 62.97 -101.65 -84.13
N THR A 4 62.93 -101.13 -85.35
CA THR A 4 63.08 -99.71 -85.65
C THR A 4 61.93 -98.90 -85.05
N PRO A 5 62.19 -97.72 -84.43
CA PRO A 5 61.17 -96.89 -83.81
C PRO A 5 60.15 -96.39 -84.84
N LEU A 6 58.88 -96.29 -84.43
CA LEU A 6 57.78 -95.79 -85.24
C LEU A 6 58.02 -94.31 -85.59
N TYR A 7 57.95 -93.99 -86.88
CA TYR A 7 58.07 -92.62 -87.38
C TYR A 7 56.79 -91.82 -87.04
N ILE A 8 56.96 -90.76 -86.25
CA ILE A 8 55.90 -89.78 -85.95
C ILE A 8 56.16 -88.53 -86.82
N PRO A 9 55.26 -88.16 -87.75
CA PRO A 9 55.44 -86.98 -88.58
C PRO A 9 55.53 -85.70 -87.73
N ALA A 10 56.46 -84.80 -88.06
CA ALA A 10 56.52 -83.48 -87.44
C ALA A 10 55.25 -82.69 -87.77
N LYS A 11 54.69 -81.98 -86.78
CA LYS A 11 53.50 -81.12 -86.94
C LYS A 11 53.74 -80.13 -88.09
N SER A 12 53.01 -80.27 -89.20
CA SER A 12 53.07 -79.34 -90.34
C SER A 12 51.86 -78.40 -90.33
N GLY A 13 52.00 -77.32 -89.55
CA GLY A 13 51.07 -76.19 -89.49
C GLY A 13 51.80 -74.99 -88.87
N LYS A 14 51.45 -73.76 -89.28
CA LYS A 14 51.96 -72.55 -88.61
C LYS A 14 51.09 -72.28 -87.39
N ASP A 15 51.70 -72.23 -86.21
CA ASP A 15 51.02 -71.80 -85.00
C ASP A 15 50.85 -70.28 -85.05
N ALA A 16 49.62 -69.82 -84.81
CA ALA A 16 49.25 -68.41 -84.74
C ALA A 16 48.43 -68.21 -83.48
N GLU A 17 48.77 -67.18 -82.71
CA GLU A 17 47.98 -66.71 -81.59
C GLU A 17 47.44 -65.32 -81.92
N THR A 18 46.26 -65.03 -81.39
CA THR A 18 45.65 -63.71 -81.49
C THR A 18 45.28 -63.33 -80.08
N GLN A 19 45.79 -62.20 -79.60
CA GLN A 19 45.52 -61.66 -78.28
C GLN A 19 45.01 -60.24 -78.46
N ILE A 20 44.03 -59.87 -77.63
CA ILE A 20 43.56 -58.49 -77.53
C ILE A 20 44.30 -57.84 -76.38
N GLU A 21 44.97 -56.72 -76.67
CA GLU A 21 45.76 -55.97 -75.69
C GLU A 21 44.87 -55.01 -74.89
N GLU A 22 45.34 -54.61 -73.71
CA GLU A 22 44.61 -53.70 -72.83
C GLU A 22 44.33 -52.37 -73.53
N GLY A 23 43.05 -52.03 -73.69
CA GLY A 23 42.59 -50.81 -74.35
C GLY A 23 42.20 -50.95 -75.83
N GLU A 24 42.46 -52.08 -76.50
CA GLU A 24 42.11 -52.27 -77.92
C GLU A 24 40.59 -52.33 -78.19
N LEU A 25 39.78 -52.64 -77.16
CA LEU A 25 38.32 -52.74 -77.25
C LEU A 25 37.58 -51.61 -76.52
N PHE A 26 38.28 -50.57 -76.05
CA PHE A 26 37.63 -49.49 -75.30
C PHE A 26 36.73 -48.64 -76.19
N ASP A 27 35.44 -48.54 -75.82
CA ASP A 27 34.47 -47.64 -76.43
C ASP A 27 34.09 -46.54 -75.44
N PHE A 28 34.59 -45.33 -75.69
CA PHE A 28 34.36 -44.19 -74.80
C PHE A 28 32.87 -43.90 -74.59
N ASP A 29 32.05 -43.98 -75.63
CA ASP A 29 30.64 -43.60 -75.56
C ASP A 29 29.84 -44.55 -74.66
N SER A 30 30.20 -45.84 -74.66
CA SER A 30 29.63 -46.86 -73.77
C SER A 30 30.17 -46.73 -72.34
N GLU A 31 31.48 -46.55 -72.19
CA GLU A 31 32.14 -46.58 -70.88
C GLU A 31 31.94 -45.29 -70.05
N VAL A 32 31.70 -44.14 -70.70
CA VAL A 32 31.43 -42.87 -70.01
C VAL A 32 30.00 -42.77 -69.48
N GLN A 33 29.06 -43.52 -70.07
CA GLN A 33 27.64 -43.39 -69.81
C GLN A 33 27.28 -43.57 -68.32
N PRO A 34 27.77 -44.61 -67.61
CA PRO A 34 27.48 -44.79 -66.18
C PRO A 34 28.06 -43.67 -65.30
N VAL A 35 29.21 -43.12 -65.70
CA VAL A 35 29.86 -42.02 -64.97
C VAL A 35 29.03 -40.74 -65.10
N LEU A 36 28.57 -40.43 -66.31
CA LEU A 36 27.71 -39.27 -66.56
C LEU A 36 26.35 -39.42 -65.88
N GLU A 37 25.72 -40.59 -65.95
CA GLU A 37 24.44 -40.85 -65.28
C GLU A 37 24.55 -40.64 -63.76
N LEU A 38 25.61 -41.14 -63.14
CA LEU A 38 25.88 -40.93 -61.72
C LEU A 38 26.11 -39.46 -61.40
N LEU A 39 26.95 -38.76 -62.16
CA LEU A 39 27.29 -37.37 -61.92
C LEU A 39 26.07 -36.46 -62.06
N VAL A 40 25.30 -36.62 -63.15
CA VAL A 40 24.09 -35.83 -63.39
C VAL A 40 23.04 -36.16 -62.34
N GLY A 41 22.82 -37.44 -62.06
CA GLY A 41 21.86 -37.88 -61.05
C GLY A 41 22.18 -37.30 -59.66
N LYS A 42 23.43 -37.39 -59.23
CA LYS A 42 23.86 -36.88 -57.92
C LYS A 42 23.78 -35.35 -57.86
N THR A 43 24.15 -34.66 -58.94
CA THR A 43 24.09 -33.20 -59.00
C THR A 43 22.64 -32.72 -58.90
N ILE A 44 21.72 -33.31 -59.66
CA ILE A 44 20.30 -32.94 -59.62
C ILE A 44 19.69 -33.25 -58.25
N GLU A 45 19.95 -34.44 -57.71
CA GLU A 45 19.44 -34.84 -56.39
C GLU A 45 19.93 -33.88 -55.30
N GLN A 46 21.22 -33.58 -55.29
CA GLN A 46 21.81 -32.65 -54.31
C GLN A 46 21.24 -31.24 -54.46
N SER A 47 21.18 -30.69 -55.68
CA SER A 47 20.61 -29.36 -55.92
C SER A 47 19.14 -29.28 -55.50
N LEU A 48 18.35 -30.33 -55.72
CA LEU A 48 16.95 -30.35 -55.32
C LEU A 48 16.81 -30.34 -53.78
N LEU A 49 17.62 -31.14 -53.08
CA LEU A 49 17.61 -31.18 -51.62
C LEU A 49 18.03 -29.84 -51.01
N GLU A 50 19.08 -29.21 -51.55
CA GLU A 50 19.57 -27.92 -51.07
C GLU A 50 18.49 -26.82 -51.23
N VAL A 51 17.84 -26.74 -52.40
CA VAL A 51 16.78 -25.75 -52.63
C VAL A 51 15.58 -25.97 -51.70
N LEU A 52 15.19 -27.23 -51.46
CA LEU A 52 14.10 -27.55 -50.54
C LEU A 52 14.44 -27.16 -49.10
N GLU A 53 15.67 -27.44 -48.64
CA GLU A 53 16.13 -27.07 -47.30
C GLU A 53 16.19 -25.54 -47.15
N GLU A 54 16.67 -24.81 -48.15
CA GLU A 54 16.72 -23.35 -48.12
C GLU A 54 15.33 -22.72 -48.02
N GLU A 55 14.36 -23.21 -48.80
CA GLU A 55 12.96 -22.77 -48.77
C GLU A 55 12.30 -23.06 -47.40
N GLU A 56 12.52 -24.25 -46.84
CA GLU A 56 12.01 -24.60 -45.51
C GLU A 56 12.62 -23.69 -44.44
N LEU A 57 13.93 -23.50 -44.47
CA LEU A 57 14.64 -22.66 -43.51
C LEU A 57 14.19 -21.19 -43.61
N ALA A 58 13.96 -20.68 -44.82
CA ALA A 58 13.42 -19.35 -45.06
C ALA A 58 12.01 -19.20 -44.46
N THR A 59 11.16 -20.21 -44.66
CA THR A 59 9.80 -20.25 -44.12
C THR A 59 9.81 -20.26 -42.59
N LEU A 60 10.61 -21.13 -41.97
CA LEU A 60 10.75 -21.20 -40.51
C LEU A 60 11.28 -19.89 -39.91
N ARG A 61 12.26 -19.26 -40.56
CA ARG A 61 12.80 -17.96 -40.14
C ARG A 61 11.76 -16.84 -40.27
N ALA A 62 10.94 -16.84 -41.31
CA ALA A 62 9.85 -15.88 -41.47
C ALA A 62 8.81 -16.04 -40.35
N GLN A 63 8.39 -17.27 -40.07
CA GLN A 63 7.44 -17.57 -38.99
C GLN A 63 7.99 -17.17 -37.62
N GLN A 64 9.26 -17.50 -37.31
CA GLN A 64 9.89 -17.12 -36.06
C GLN A 64 9.98 -15.60 -35.89
N ARG A 65 10.30 -14.85 -36.96
CA ARG A 65 10.35 -13.38 -36.93
C ARG A 65 8.97 -12.80 -36.63
N ALA A 66 7.94 -13.22 -37.37
CA ALA A 66 6.57 -12.76 -37.15
C ALA A 66 6.08 -13.05 -35.73
N PHE A 67 6.36 -14.25 -35.21
CA PHE A 67 6.00 -14.62 -33.83
C PHE A 67 6.73 -13.75 -32.79
N ARG A 68 8.04 -13.51 -32.97
CA ARG A 68 8.81 -12.66 -32.06
C ARG A 68 8.33 -11.21 -32.10
N GLU A 69 8.02 -10.68 -33.28
CA GLU A 69 7.46 -9.33 -33.42
C GLU A 69 6.12 -9.20 -32.70
N LEU A 70 5.20 -10.14 -32.91
CA LEU A 70 3.92 -10.17 -32.20
C LEU A 70 4.12 -10.21 -30.69
N ARG A 71 4.95 -11.15 -30.21
CA ARG A 71 5.22 -11.31 -28.78
C ARG A 71 5.88 -10.07 -28.15
N ASN A 72 6.77 -9.40 -28.87
CA ASN A 72 7.40 -8.17 -28.39
C ASN A 72 6.39 -7.03 -28.28
N ASN A 73 5.47 -6.91 -29.25
CA ASN A 73 4.39 -5.92 -29.21
C ASN A 73 3.42 -6.20 -28.05
N GLU A 74 3.01 -7.46 -27.88
CA GLU A 74 2.16 -7.88 -26.75
C GLU A 74 2.83 -7.58 -25.41
N LEU A 75 4.13 -7.91 -25.27
CA LEU A 75 4.88 -7.66 -24.03
C LEU A 75 4.97 -6.15 -23.73
N ALA A 76 5.23 -5.33 -24.75
CA ALA A 76 5.27 -3.88 -24.59
C ALA A 76 3.89 -3.31 -24.17
N GLU A 77 2.80 -3.83 -24.73
CA GLU A 77 1.45 -3.43 -24.35
C GLU A 77 1.11 -3.85 -22.91
N VAL A 78 1.43 -5.09 -22.53
CA VAL A 78 1.22 -5.59 -21.16
C VAL A 78 1.98 -4.73 -20.16
N GLN A 79 3.26 -4.41 -20.42
CA GLN A 79 4.04 -3.54 -19.55
C GLN A 79 3.42 -2.14 -19.41
N ARG A 80 2.94 -1.57 -20.52
CA ARG A 80 2.24 -0.27 -20.50
C ARG A 80 0.99 -0.31 -19.62
N LEU A 81 0.17 -1.36 -19.75
CA LEU A 81 -1.04 -1.53 -18.96
C LEU A 81 -0.74 -1.77 -17.48
N GLN A 82 0.26 -2.59 -17.17
CA GLN A 82 0.70 -2.85 -15.80
C GLN A 82 1.17 -1.57 -15.10
N GLU A 83 1.95 -0.73 -15.78
CA GLU A 83 2.41 0.54 -15.22
C GLU A 83 1.26 1.53 -15.01
N GLN A 84 0.27 1.57 -15.91
CA GLN A 84 -0.94 2.36 -15.72
C GLN A 84 -1.75 1.89 -14.51
N GLU A 85 -1.94 0.59 -14.36
CA GLU A 85 -2.65 0.01 -13.22
C GLU A 85 -1.90 0.23 -11.91
N ARG A 86 -0.56 0.13 -11.91
CA ARG A 86 0.28 0.47 -10.75
C ARG A 86 0.03 1.91 -10.31
N ARG A 87 0.09 2.87 -11.23
CA ARG A 87 -0.17 4.29 -10.92
C ARG A 87 -1.57 4.53 -10.38
N ARG A 88 -2.60 3.92 -10.99
CA ARG A 88 -3.99 4.02 -10.53
C ARG A 88 -4.17 3.46 -9.13
N LYS A 89 -3.56 2.30 -8.85
CA LYS A 89 -3.60 1.67 -7.54
C LYS A 89 -2.94 2.54 -6.48
N GLU A 90 -1.76 3.07 -6.76
CA GLU A 90 -1.04 3.98 -5.85
C GLU A 90 -1.83 5.27 -5.57
N GLU A 91 -2.44 5.86 -6.60
CA GLU A 91 -3.28 7.05 -6.41
C GLU A 91 -4.54 6.73 -5.58
N LYS A 92 -5.18 5.59 -5.86
CA LYS A 92 -6.35 5.12 -5.09
C LYS A 92 -5.99 4.91 -3.62
N GLU A 93 -4.87 4.25 -3.34
CA GLU A 93 -4.40 4.02 -1.97
C GLU A 93 -4.10 5.33 -1.25
N ARG A 94 -3.45 6.30 -1.92
CA ARG A 94 -3.21 7.64 -1.37
C ARG A 94 -4.52 8.37 -1.05
N ARG A 95 -5.50 8.34 -1.96
CA ARG A 95 -6.81 8.97 -1.73
C ARG A 95 -7.56 8.33 -0.56
N ILE A 96 -7.52 7.00 -0.44
CA ILE A 96 -8.13 6.27 0.69
C ILE A 96 -7.45 6.67 2.01
N ALA A 97 -6.12 6.75 2.04
CA ALA A 97 -5.38 7.16 3.24
C ALA A 97 -5.73 8.60 3.66
N GLN A 98 -5.80 9.52 2.69
CA GLN A 98 -6.21 10.91 2.94
C GLN A 98 -7.64 11.00 3.49
N GLN A 99 -8.60 10.29 2.88
CA GLN A 99 -9.98 10.27 3.35
C GLN A 99 -10.12 9.68 4.76
N LYS A 100 -9.38 8.60 5.05
CA LYS A 100 -9.36 8.00 6.38
C LYS A 100 -8.84 8.97 7.43
N GLU A 101 -7.79 9.72 7.11
CA GLU A 101 -7.23 10.72 8.00
C GLU A 101 -8.17 11.91 8.20
N MET A 102 -8.78 12.42 7.12
CA MET A 102 -9.79 13.48 7.24
C MET A 102 -10.95 13.06 8.13
N LEU A 103 -11.47 11.84 7.96
CA LEU A 103 -12.55 11.32 8.80
C LEU A 103 -12.14 11.19 10.27
N ARG A 104 -10.87 10.85 10.55
CA ARG A 104 -10.33 10.79 11.92
C ARG A 104 -10.32 12.19 12.55
N ILE A 105 -9.75 13.17 11.85
CA ILE A 105 -9.68 14.56 12.30
C ILE A 105 -11.09 15.14 12.49
N GLU A 106 -12.01 14.85 11.57
CA GLU A 106 -13.40 15.29 11.66
C GLU A 106 -14.08 14.75 12.93
N LYS A 107 -13.95 13.44 13.22
CA LYS A 107 -14.48 12.85 14.46
C LYS A 107 -13.92 13.51 15.71
N GLU A 108 -12.59 13.66 15.79
CA GLU A 108 -11.95 14.33 16.92
C GLU A 108 -12.43 15.78 17.08
N THR A 109 -12.64 16.48 15.97
CA THR A 109 -13.12 17.87 15.96
C THR A 109 -14.56 17.94 16.46
N VAL A 110 -15.43 17.04 15.99
CA VAL A 110 -16.82 16.95 16.43
C VAL A 110 -16.90 16.64 17.93
N GLU A 111 -16.11 15.70 18.42
CA GLU A 111 -16.04 15.37 19.86
C GLU A 111 -15.58 16.57 20.69
N LYS A 112 -14.52 17.28 20.26
CA LYS A 112 -14.03 18.49 20.94
C LYS A 112 -15.08 19.60 20.98
N ILE A 113 -15.77 19.84 19.86
CA ILE A 113 -16.85 20.84 19.80
C ILE A 113 -17.99 20.44 20.72
N THR A 114 -18.39 19.17 20.69
CA THR A 114 -19.49 18.65 21.52
C THR A 114 -19.17 18.77 23.00
N ALA A 115 -17.96 18.38 23.42
CA ALA A 115 -17.50 18.54 24.80
C ALA A 115 -17.51 20.01 25.24
N ARG A 116 -17.01 20.92 24.38
CA ARG A 116 -17.03 22.36 24.66
C ARG A 116 -18.45 22.89 24.84
N VAL A 117 -19.36 22.58 23.91
CA VAL A 117 -20.76 23.03 23.98
C VAL A 117 -21.44 22.46 25.22
N PHE A 118 -21.22 21.18 25.52
CA PHE A 118 -21.74 20.52 26.71
C PHE A 118 -21.24 21.19 27.99
N SER A 119 -19.93 21.44 28.13
CA SER A 119 -19.37 22.14 29.28
C SER A 119 -19.93 23.55 29.42
N GLN A 120 -20.10 24.29 28.32
CA GLN A 120 -20.71 25.63 28.35
C GLN A 120 -22.15 25.59 28.84
N GLN A 121 -22.97 24.68 28.32
CA GLN A 121 -24.36 24.52 28.73
C GLN A 121 -24.48 24.08 30.19
N TYR A 122 -23.64 23.13 30.62
CA TYR A 122 -23.62 22.64 32.00
C TYR A 122 -23.19 23.73 32.98
N LEU A 123 -22.10 24.45 32.69
CA LEU A 123 -21.61 25.55 33.53
C LEU A 123 -22.59 26.72 33.60
N ALA A 124 -23.28 27.03 32.48
CA ALA A 124 -24.29 28.09 32.45
C ALA A 124 -25.45 27.81 33.41
N GLY A 125 -25.84 26.54 33.61
CA GLY A 125 -26.85 26.14 34.59
C GLY A 125 -26.29 25.97 36.00
N LEU A 126 -25.08 25.43 36.14
CA LEU A 126 -24.47 25.12 37.43
C LEU A 126 -24.10 26.38 38.21
N LEU A 127 -23.52 27.39 37.56
CA LEU A 127 -23.06 28.60 38.24
C LEU A 127 -24.22 29.31 38.98
N PRO A 128 -25.35 29.68 38.34
CA PRO A 128 -26.47 30.26 39.07
C PRO A 128 -27.03 29.37 40.18
N ALA A 129 -27.07 28.05 39.97
CA ALA A 129 -27.59 27.10 40.97
C ALA A 129 -26.70 27.05 42.22
N VAL A 130 -25.37 26.95 42.06
CA VAL A 130 -24.41 26.96 43.17
C VAL A 130 -24.42 28.31 43.89
N PHE A 131 -24.39 29.42 43.16
CA PHE A 131 -24.47 30.75 43.77
C PHE A 131 -25.78 30.95 44.55
N SER A 132 -26.91 30.47 44.02
CA SER A 132 -28.19 30.53 44.71
C SER A 132 -28.22 29.65 45.96
N SER A 133 -27.63 28.45 45.92
CA SER A 133 -27.51 27.59 47.11
C SER A 133 -26.64 28.25 48.17
N LEU A 134 -25.43 28.69 47.79
CA LEU A 134 -24.48 29.29 48.72
C LEU A 134 -25.01 30.57 49.36
N ARG A 135 -25.85 31.33 48.62
CA ARG A 135 -26.59 32.49 49.17
C ARG A 135 -27.68 32.07 50.15
N ARG A 136 -28.44 31.01 49.83
CA ARG A 136 -29.47 30.45 50.72
C ARG A 136 -28.87 29.88 52.01
N ASP A 137 -27.72 29.25 51.90
CA ASP A 137 -26.99 28.63 53.01
C ASP A 137 -26.24 29.67 53.89
N GLY A 138 -26.39 30.97 53.59
CA GLY A 138 -25.90 32.07 54.43
C GLY A 138 -24.42 32.40 54.28
N PHE A 139 -23.72 31.82 53.31
CA PHE A 139 -22.30 32.11 53.07
C PHE A 139 -22.08 33.45 52.34
N PHE A 140 -23.05 33.89 51.53
CA PHE A 140 -23.06 35.24 50.96
C PHE A 140 -23.94 36.13 51.81
N TYR A 141 -23.33 36.96 52.64
CA TYR A 141 -23.99 38.00 53.44
C TYR A 141 -23.70 39.38 52.87
N ASP A 142 -24.61 40.33 53.10
CA ASP A 142 -24.30 41.74 52.88
C ASP A 142 -23.38 42.21 54.02
N PRO A 143 -22.16 42.72 53.71
CA PRO A 143 -21.25 43.24 54.73
C PRO A 143 -21.91 44.28 55.64
N VAL A 144 -22.85 45.08 55.11
CA VAL A 144 -23.56 46.11 55.88
C VAL A 144 -24.55 45.48 56.85
N GLU A 145 -25.31 44.48 56.43
CA GLU A 145 -26.26 43.77 57.29
C GLU A 145 -25.53 43.04 58.43
N ARG A 146 -24.39 42.40 58.11
CA ARG A 146 -23.53 41.71 59.08
C ARG A 146 -22.95 42.67 60.12
N ASP A 147 -22.45 43.82 59.68
CA ASP A 147 -21.88 44.88 60.54
C ASP A 147 -22.96 45.46 61.47
N ILE A 148 -24.18 45.67 60.94
CA ILE A 148 -25.32 46.08 61.77
C ILE A 148 -25.66 45.02 62.82
N GLU A 149 -25.75 43.76 62.44
CA GLU A 149 -26.10 42.66 63.35
C GLU A 149 -25.03 42.39 64.42
N MET A 150 -23.75 42.43 64.04
CA MET A 150 -22.64 42.02 64.91
C MET A 150 -22.08 43.17 65.74
N ASP A 151 -22.10 44.41 65.25
CA ASP A 151 -21.44 45.53 65.91
C ASP A 151 -22.45 46.60 66.36
N PHE A 152 -23.36 47.02 65.48
CA PHE A 152 -24.31 48.09 65.82
C PHE A 152 -25.40 47.67 66.81
N LEU A 153 -26.08 46.53 66.59
CA LEU A 153 -27.16 46.07 67.47
C LEU A 153 -26.66 45.78 68.90
N PRO A 154 -25.50 45.12 69.12
CA PRO A 154 -24.97 44.93 70.46
C PRO A 154 -24.58 46.25 71.12
N TRP A 155 -23.97 47.17 70.38
CA TRP A 155 -23.66 48.52 70.88
C TRP A 155 -24.94 49.27 71.30
N LEU A 156 -25.98 49.26 70.47
CA LEU A 156 -27.25 49.91 70.76
C LEU A 156 -27.92 49.30 71.99
N MET A 157 -27.93 47.96 72.11
CA MET A 157 -28.49 47.27 73.27
C MET A 157 -27.72 47.57 74.55
N ALA A 158 -26.39 47.68 74.48
CA ALA A 158 -25.55 48.08 75.62
C ALA A 158 -25.82 49.54 76.04
N GLU A 159 -25.95 50.46 75.09
CA GLU A 159 -26.26 51.87 75.36
C GLU A 159 -27.67 52.04 75.97
N VAL A 160 -28.67 51.32 75.45
CA VAL A 160 -30.03 51.27 76.03
C VAL A 160 -30.00 50.70 77.45
N HIS A 161 -29.23 49.65 77.67
CA HIS A 161 -29.06 49.06 79.00
C HIS A 161 -28.43 50.06 79.99
N ASN A 162 -27.35 50.75 79.60
CA ASN A 162 -26.71 51.78 80.43
C ASN A 162 -27.67 52.91 80.80
N ARG A 163 -28.46 53.42 79.85
CA ARG A 163 -29.45 54.46 80.14
C ARG A 163 -30.57 53.98 81.06
N LEU A 164 -30.99 52.72 80.93
CA LEU A 164 -31.95 52.11 81.86
C LEU A 164 -31.35 51.92 83.25
N GLU A 165 -30.08 51.53 83.36
CA GLU A 165 -29.36 51.44 84.63
C GLU A 165 -29.20 52.81 85.29
N GLU A 166 -28.81 53.84 84.53
CA GLU A 166 -28.72 55.21 85.03
C GLU A 166 -30.09 55.72 85.51
N ARG A 167 -31.15 55.46 84.74
CA ARG A 167 -32.51 55.81 85.18
C ARG A 167 -32.93 55.03 86.43
N ASN A 168 -32.57 53.77 86.54
CA ASN A 168 -32.88 52.93 87.72
C ASN A 168 -32.04 53.35 88.94
N SER A 169 -30.79 53.73 88.76
CA SER A 169 -29.92 54.22 89.84
C SER A 169 -30.40 55.59 90.34
N VAL A 170 -30.76 56.51 89.43
CA VAL A 170 -31.41 57.78 89.78
C VAL A 170 -32.74 57.55 90.51
N ARG A 171 -33.58 56.61 90.05
CA ARG A 171 -34.80 56.23 90.76
C ARG A 171 -34.52 55.67 92.15
N ARG A 172 -33.55 54.76 92.29
CA ARG A 172 -33.15 54.22 93.59
C ARG A 172 -32.64 55.32 94.52
N LEU A 173 -31.84 56.26 94.02
CA LEU A 173 -31.33 57.41 94.78
C LEU A 173 -32.45 58.34 95.24
N LEU A 174 -33.42 58.61 94.36
CA LEU A 174 -34.64 59.33 94.70
C LEU A 174 -35.47 58.57 95.75
N ASP A 175 -35.62 57.25 95.62
CA ASP A 175 -36.32 56.41 96.60
C ASP A 175 -35.57 56.40 97.95
N THR A 176 -34.23 56.35 97.99
CA THR A 176 -33.47 56.49 99.24
C THR A 176 -33.62 57.87 99.84
N MET A 177 -33.52 58.95 99.06
CA MET A 177 -33.76 60.32 99.56
C MET A 177 -35.18 60.48 100.11
N ILE A 178 -36.19 59.93 99.43
CA ILE A 178 -37.58 59.92 99.92
C ILE A 178 -37.68 59.11 101.23
N SER A 179 -36.97 58.00 101.35
CA SER A 179 -36.92 57.21 102.59
C SER A 179 -36.16 57.91 103.74
N GLU A 180 -35.10 58.68 103.45
CA GLU A 180 -34.35 59.46 104.45
C GLU A 180 -35.14 60.67 104.94
N VAL A 181 -35.94 61.30 104.07
CA VAL A 181 -36.85 62.39 104.44
C VAL A 181 -38.10 61.85 105.14
N GLY A 182 -38.58 60.65 104.78
CA GLY A 182 -39.70 59.96 105.43
C GLY A 182 -39.34 59.20 106.72
N GLY A 183 -38.04 59.00 106.99
CA GLY A 183 -37.50 58.23 108.12
C GLY A 183 -37.10 59.03 109.35
N LYS A 184 -37.46 60.32 109.41
CA LYS A 184 -37.46 61.10 110.65
C LYS A 184 -38.89 61.50 111.02
N ASN A 185 -39.63 60.50 111.50
CA ASN A 185 -40.52 60.51 112.67
C ASN A 185 -41.11 59.12 112.85
#